data_AF-A0A0Q8FM26-F1
#
_entry.id   AF-A0A0Q8FM26-F1
#
_cell.length_a   1.000
_cell.length_b   1.000
_cell.length_c   1.000
_cell.angle_alpha   90.00
_cell.angle_beta   90.00
_cell.angle_gamma   90.00
#
_symmetry.space_group_name_H-M   'P 1'
#
loop_
_entity.id
_entity.type
_entity.pdbx_description
1 polymer ?
#
loop_
_entity_poly.entity_id
_entity_poly.type
_entity_poly.pdbx_seq_one_letter_code
_entity_poly.pdbx_strand_id
1 'polypeptide(L)' 'MAFHIRDPETDALVRELAEKAHVGITEAVKLAAAEALATREKARAEKLAALKAIRDEVASWPRTGLKADKAFFDELSGD' A
#
# COMPACT_ATOMS: atom_id res chain seq x y z
N MET A 1 -25.51 -14.77 5.34
CA MET A 1 -25.22 -13.82 6.45
C MET A 1 -25.65 -12.44 5.97
N ALA A 2 -26.51 -11.72 6.69
CA ALA A 2 -26.96 -10.38 6.28
C ALA A 2 -25.92 -9.34 6.72
N PHE A 3 -25.37 -8.59 5.76
CA PHE A 3 -24.46 -7.48 6.06
C PHE A 3 -25.31 -6.26 6.42
N HIS A 4 -25.39 -5.93 7.70
CA HIS A 4 -26.16 -4.78 8.18
C HIS A 4 -25.25 -3.59 8.42
N ILE A 5 -25.46 -2.54 7.63
CA ILE A 5 -24.84 -1.23 7.82
C ILE A 5 -25.73 -0.46 8.80
N ARG A 6 -25.19 -0.09 9.96
CA ARG A 6 -25.91 0.68 10.99
C ARG A 6 -25.69 2.19 10.88
N ASP A 7 -24.70 2.58 10.08
CA ASP A 7 -24.35 3.96 9.83
C ASP A 7 -25.15 4.50 8.63
N PRO A 8 -25.98 5.55 8.80
CA PRO A 8 -26.81 6.09 7.73
C PRO A 8 -26.02 6.62 6.54
N GLU A 9 -24.84 7.19 6.78
CA GLU A 9 -23.98 7.75 5.73
C GLU A 9 -23.41 6.64 4.85
N THR A 10 -22.91 5.56 5.46
CA THR A 10 -22.42 4.38 4.74
C THR A 10 -23.53 3.69 3.94
N ASP A 11 -24.77 3.60 4.46
CA ASP A 11 -25.91 3.02 3.72
C ASP A 11 -26.25 3.86 2.49
N ALA A 12 -26.28 5.19 2.63
CA ALA A 12 -26.52 6.10 1.51
C ALA A 12 -25.44 5.96 0.42
N LEU A 13 -24.16 5.91 0.80
CA LEU A 13 -23.05 5.74 -0.13
C LEU A 13 -23.12 4.40 -0.89
N VAL A 14 -23.43 3.31 -0.20
CA VAL A 14 -23.55 1.99 -0.84
C VAL A 14 -24.76 1.93 -1.76
N ARG A 15 -25.88 2.57 -1.41
CA ARG A 15 -27.04 2.68 -2.30
C ARG A 15 -26.74 3.49 -3.54
N GLU A 16 -26.09 4.64 -3.40
CA GLU A 16 -25.69 5.47 -4.54
C GLU A 16 -24.75 4.70 -5.48
N LEU A 17 -23.80 3.95 -4.93
CA LEU A 17 -22.92 3.10 -5.72
C LEU A 17 -23.68 1.98 -6.43
N ALA A 18 -24.61 1.32 -5.74
CA ALA A 18 -25.46 0.27 -6.30
C ALA A 18 -26.34 0.79 -7.45
N GLU A 19 -26.92 1.99 -7.30
CA GLU A 19 -27.72 2.65 -8.33
C GLU A 19 -26.86 3.01 -9.55
N LYS A 20 -25.70 3.63 -9.35
CA LYS A 20 -24.79 4.03 -10.44
C LYS A 20 -24.20 2.83 -11.18
N ALA A 21 -23.88 1.77 -10.46
CA ALA A 21 -23.35 0.55 -11.05
C ALA A 21 -24.45 -0.40 -11.57
N HIS A 22 -25.73 -0.10 -11.31
CA HIS A 22 -26.88 -0.94 -11.64
C HIS A 22 -26.76 -2.39 -11.10
N VAL A 23 -26.25 -2.53 -9.88
CA VAL A 23 -26.06 -3.83 -9.22
C VAL A 23 -26.75 -3.86 -7.85
N GLY A 24 -26.89 -5.05 -7.26
CA GLY A 24 -27.37 -5.17 -5.89
C GLY A 24 -26.38 -4.59 -4.87
N ILE A 25 -26.89 -4.17 -3.70
CA ILE A 25 -26.10 -3.60 -2.58
C ILE A 25 -24.87 -4.46 -2.24
N THR A 26 -25.04 -5.78 -2.16
CA THR A 26 -23.92 -6.69 -1.85
C THR A 26 -22.85 -6.69 -2.93
N GLU A 27 -23.24 -6.63 -4.20
CA GLU A 27 -22.29 -6.59 -5.33
C GLU A 27 -21.58 -5.23 -5.36
N ALA A 28 -22.28 -4.13 -5.06
CA ALA A 28 -21.71 -2.80 -4.96
C ALA A 28 -20.63 -2.73 -3.85
N VAL A 29 -20.90 -3.30 -2.68
CA VAL A 29 -19.91 -3.41 -1.58
C VAL A 29 -18.69 -4.23 -2.03
N LYS A 30 -18.92 -5.34 -2.71
CA LYS A 30 -17.84 -6.20 -3.23
C LYS A 30 -16.98 -5.46 -4.26
N LEU A 31 -17.59 -4.73 -5.19
CA LEU A 31 -16.90 -3.89 -6.17
C LEU A 31 -16.03 -2.83 -5.50
N ALA A 32 -16.61 -2.03 -4.60
CA ALA A 32 -15.88 -1.00 -3.86
C ALA A 32 -14.69 -1.59 -3.07
N ALA A 33 -14.91 -2.70 -2.37
CA ALA A 33 -13.86 -3.37 -1.62
C ALA A 33 -12.73 -3.88 -2.53
N ALA A 34 -13.07 -4.49 -3.66
CA ALA A 34 -12.10 -5.00 -4.62
C ALA A 34 -11.26 -3.87 -5.23
N GLU A 35 -11.88 -2.76 -5.64
CA GLU A 35 -11.18 -1.60 -6.19
C GLU A 35 -10.26 -0.94 -5.16
N ALA A 36 -10.74 -0.78 -3.92
CA ALA A 36 -9.94 -0.21 -2.84
C ALA A 36 -8.71 -1.08 -2.51
N LEU A 37 -8.87 -2.41 -2.52
CA LEU A 37 -7.75 -3.33 -2.32
C LEU A 37 -6.78 -3.29 -3.50
N ALA A 38 -7.28 -3.35 -4.74
CA ALA A 38 -6.45 -3.30 -5.94
C ALA A 38 -5.62 -2.01 -6.00
N THR A 39 -6.22 -0.87 -5.65
CA THR A 39 -5.53 0.43 -5.61
C THR A 39 -4.40 0.43 -4.59
N ARG A 40 -4.64 -0.12 -3.39
CA ARG A 40 -3.61 -0.24 -2.34
C ARG A 40 -2.48 -1.17 -2.74
N GLU A 41 -2.79 -2.32 -3.32
CA GLU A 41 -1.79 -3.27 -3.79
C GLU A 41 -0.95 -2.71 -4.94
N LYS A 42 -1.58 -1.99 -5.89
CA LYS A 42 -0.85 -1.30 -6.95
C LYS A 42 0.12 -0.26 -6.40
N ALA A 43 -0.35 0.61 -5.50
CA ALA A 43 0.50 1.62 -4.86
C ALA A 43 1.66 0.99 -4.06
N ARG A 44 1.41 -0.16 -3.42
CA ARG A 44 2.45 -0.92 -2.72
C ARG A 44 3.47 -1.51 -3.69
N ALA A 45 3.01 -2.10 -4.79
CA ALA A 45 3.88 -2.67 -5.82
C ALA A 45 4.77 -1.61 -6.46
N GLU A 46 4.23 -0.43 -6.77
CA GLU A 46 4.99 0.71 -7.30
C GLU A 46 6.08 1.18 -6.33
N LYS A 47 5.75 1.31 -5.03
CA LYS A 47 6.73 1.64 -3.99
C LYS A 47 7.84 0.59 -3.89
N LEU A 48 7.47 -0.70 -3.92
CA LEU A 48 8.44 -1.80 -3.89
C LEU A 48 9.33 -1.80 -5.13
N ALA A 49 8.79 -1.50 -6.31
CA ALA A 49 9.56 -1.38 -7.54
C ALA A 49 10.58 -0.23 -7.47
N ALA A 50 10.16 0.93 -6.96
CA ALA A 50 11.06 2.07 -6.74
C ALA A 50 12.18 1.74 -5.75
N LEU A 51 11.85 1.11 -4.62
CA LEU A 51 12.84 0.64 -3.64
C LEU A 51 13.81 -0.37 -4.25
N LYS A 52 13.30 -1.31 -5.05
CA LYS A 52 14.14 -2.31 -5.73
C LYS A 52 15.11 -1.64 -6.70
N ALA A 53 14.67 -0.64 -7.47
CA ALA A 53 15.55 0.09 -8.39
C ALA A 53 16.74 0.73 -7.64
N ILE A 54 16.46 1.44 -6.54
CA ILE A 54 17.50 2.06 -5.70
C ILE A 54 18.44 1.00 -5.12
N ARG A 55 17.89 -0.10 -4.59
CA ARG A 55 18.70 -1.19 -4.01
C ARG A 55 19.58 -1.85 -5.06
N ASP A 56 19.04 -2.08 -6.26
CA ASP A 56 19.77 -2.72 -7.34
C ASP A 56 20.88 -1.78 -7.86
N GLU A 57 20.66 -0.45 -7.89
CA GLU A 57 21.70 0.55 -8.17
C GLU A 57 22.82 0.51 -7.13
N VAL A 58 22.50 0.60 -5.84
CA VAL A 58 23.50 0.54 -4.75
C VAL A 58 24.26 -0.78 -4.77
N ALA A 59 23.57 -1.90 -5.05
CA ALA A 59 24.20 -3.21 -5.16
C ALA A 59 25.13 -3.35 -6.37
N SER A 60 24.97 -2.51 -7.40
CA SER A 60 25.85 -2.49 -8.58
C SER A 60 27.21 -1.86 -8.29
N TRP A 61 27.33 -1.08 -7.21
CA TRP A 61 28.58 -0.42 -6.88
C TRP A 61 29.64 -1.42 -6.42
N PRO A 62 30.88 -1.31 -6.90
CA PRO A 62 31.96 -2.18 -6.48
C PRO A 62 32.20 -2.01 -4.98
N ARG A 63 32.40 -3.13 -4.27
CA ARG A 63 32.75 -3.08 -2.86
C ARG A 63 34.11 -2.39 -2.72
N THR A 64 34.14 -1.31 -1.96
CA THR A 64 35.36 -0.49 -1.76
C THR A 64 36.45 -1.21 -0.98
N GLY A 65 36.14 -2.32 -0.30
CA GLY A 65 37.09 -3.07 0.53
C GLY A 65 37.52 -2.35 1.81
N LEU A 66 37.13 -1.09 1.97
CA LEU A 66 37.31 -0.31 3.19
C LEU A 66 36.37 -0.86 4.26
N LYS A 67 36.89 -1.05 5.49
CA LYS A 67 36.00 -1.22 6.64
C LYS A 67 35.13 0.02 6.71
N ALA A 68 33.81 -0.17 6.78
CA ALA A 68 32.92 0.91 7.20
C ALA A 68 33.51 1.47 8.50
N ASP A 69 33.71 2.77 8.54
CA ASP A 69 34.43 3.41 9.64
C ASP A 69 33.59 3.26 10.90
N LYS A 70 33.86 2.18 11.63
CA LYS A 70 33.10 1.80 12.82
C LYS A 70 33.22 2.90 13.87
N ALA A 71 34.36 3.58 13.96
CA ALA A 71 34.54 4.70 14.88
C ALA A 71 33.64 5.90 14.50
N PHE A 72 33.49 6.20 13.21
CA PHE A 72 32.54 7.22 12.74
C PHE A 72 31.08 6.87 13.06
N PHE A 73 30.67 5.62 12.86
CA PHE A 73 29.30 5.20 13.17
C PHE A 73 29.03 5.04 14.67
N ASP A 74 30.02 4.63 15.45
CA ASP A 74 29.92 4.53 16.91
C ASP A 74 29.79 5.95 17.52
N GLU A 75 30.57 6.94 17.06
CA GLU A 75 30.46 8.36 17.47
C GLU A 75 29.07 8.96 17.12
N LEU A 76 28.50 8.60 15.96
CA LEU A 76 27.17 9.05 15.54
C LEU A 76 26.03 8.35 16.33
N SER A 77 26.27 7.11 16.79
CA SER A 77 25.30 6.30 17.54
C SER A 77 25.31 6.60 19.05
N GLY A 78 26.29 7.34 19.54
CA GLY A 78 26.39 7.76 20.94
C GLY A 78 26.93 6.70 21.91
N ASP A 79 27.72 5.75 21.40
CA ASP A 79 28.52 4.82 22.23
C ASP A 79 29.99 5.28 22.30
#